data_AF-A0A8H3D006-F1
#
_entry.id   AF-A0A8H3D006-F1
#
_cell.length_a   1.000
_cell.length_b   1.000
_cell.length_c   1.000
_cell.angle_alpha   90.00
_cell.angle_beta   90.00
_cell.angle_gamma   90.00
#
_symmetry.space_group_name_H-M   'P 1'
#
loop_
_entity.id
_entity.type
_entity.pdbx_description
1 polymer ?
#
loop_
_entity_poly.entity_id
_entity_poly.type
_entity_poly.pdbx_seq_one_letter_code
_entity_poly.pdbx_strand_id
1 'polypeptide(L)'
;MAPVEFVLRAPLQPDEDTWTFDLPSPLPPPCRGQGKLLRFAPEGLVLTLDQFPSNRVLHQDIPDQYILASFSALRFKDNPPSAAANYIQRVLTKGLFLNGQQYRFYHHSNSQLRSRSCWLRAANTDEELDRRIEKLCDVSKINNIAKRAKRIGLLFSGAEIDWNLDPTHTKDIPDISLGEELFSDGETIS
;
A
#
# COMPACT_ATOMS: atom_id res chain seq x y z
N MET A 1 14.81 19.35 -1.89
CA MET A 1 14.11 19.40 -3.20
C MET A 1 12.63 19.26 -2.90
N ALA A 2 11.77 20.12 -3.45
CA ALA A 2 10.34 20.02 -3.19
C ALA A 2 9.79 18.69 -3.75
N PRO A 3 8.82 18.04 -3.07
CA PRO A 3 8.18 16.84 -3.59
C PRO A 3 7.51 17.16 -4.93
N VAL A 4 7.65 16.26 -5.90
CA VAL A 4 6.98 16.40 -7.20
C VAL A 4 5.58 15.81 -7.07
N GLU A 5 4.56 16.63 -7.24
CA GLU A 5 3.16 16.24 -7.10
C GLU A 5 2.43 16.30 -8.44
N PHE A 6 1.62 15.28 -8.71
CA PHE A 6 0.76 15.16 -9.87
C PHE A 6 -0.67 14.89 -9.41
N VAL A 7 -1.59 15.80 -9.71
CA VAL A 7 -3.02 15.57 -9.49
C VAL A 7 -3.54 14.69 -10.62
N LEU A 8 -3.88 13.44 -10.31
CA LEU A 8 -4.38 12.47 -11.29
C LEU A 8 -5.88 12.65 -11.54
N ARG A 9 -6.63 12.99 -10.49
CA ARG A 9 -8.08 13.21 -10.55
C ARG A 9 -8.52 14.11 -9.40
N ALA A 10 -9.47 15.01 -9.66
CA ALA A 10 -10.12 15.83 -8.64
C ALA A 10 -11.49 16.32 -9.16
N PRO A 11 -12.60 16.17 -8.41
CA PRO A 11 -12.75 15.39 -7.17
C PRO A 11 -12.84 13.87 -7.44
N LEU A 12 -12.73 13.06 -6.39
CA LEU A 12 -13.02 11.62 -6.48
C LEU A 12 -14.52 11.36 -6.38
N GLN A 13 -15.04 10.49 -7.25
CA GLN A 13 -16.44 10.06 -7.21
C GLN A 13 -16.58 8.63 -6.65
N PRO A 14 -17.61 8.35 -5.82
CA PRO A 14 -17.76 7.08 -5.13
C PRO A 14 -18.17 5.92 -6.05
N ASP A 15 -18.63 6.19 -7.26
CA ASP A 15 -19.07 5.25 -8.29
C ASP A 15 -18.00 4.94 -9.34
N GLU A 16 -16.82 5.55 -9.23
CA GLU A 16 -15.71 5.27 -10.15
C GLU A 16 -15.34 3.79 -10.18
N ASP A 17 -14.99 3.35 -11.38
CA ASP A 17 -14.70 1.96 -11.66
C ASP A 17 -13.41 1.78 -12.48
N THR A 18 -12.74 2.87 -12.89
CA THR A 18 -11.55 2.82 -13.74
C THR A 18 -10.54 3.89 -13.30
N TRP A 19 -9.28 3.47 -13.14
CA TRP A 19 -8.16 4.30 -12.69
C TRP A 19 -7.01 4.20 -13.70
N THR A 20 -7.14 4.92 -14.81
CA THR A 20 -6.11 4.98 -15.86
C THR A 20 -5.66 6.42 -16.02
N PHE A 21 -4.35 6.64 -15.94
CA PHE A 21 -3.76 7.97 -15.98
C PHE A 21 -2.51 7.99 -16.86
N ASP A 22 -2.45 8.98 -17.73
CA ASP A 22 -1.28 9.29 -18.54
C ASP A 22 -0.59 10.51 -17.94
N LEU A 23 0.60 10.28 -17.41
CA LEU A 23 1.47 11.29 -16.84
C LEU A 23 2.34 11.90 -17.94
N PRO A 24 2.59 13.22 -17.91
CA PRO A 24 3.48 13.87 -18.86
C PRO A 24 4.88 13.23 -18.76
N SER A 25 5.42 12.84 -19.93
CA SER A 25 6.66 12.05 -20.03
C SER A 25 7.93 12.91 -19.87
N PRO A 26 9.01 12.38 -19.26
CA PRO A 26 9.06 11.28 -18.29
C PRO A 26 8.88 11.82 -16.86
N LEU A 27 8.35 10.98 -15.97
CA LEU A 27 8.52 11.22 -14.53
C LEU A 27 10.02 11.41 -14.26
N PRO A 28 10.42 12.41 -13.45
CA PRO A 28 11.83 12.58 -13.12
C PRO A 28 12.37 11.27 -12.56
N PRO A 29 13.58 10.84 -12.97
CA PRO A 29 14.16 9.61 -12.48
C PRO A 29 14.17 9.66 -10.95
N PRO A 30 13.66 8.62 -10.27
CA PRO A 30 13.61 8.63 -8.82
C PRO A 30 15.05 8.77 -8.29
N CYS A 31 15.29 9.74 -7.40
CA CYS A 31 16.54 9.78 -6.66
C CYS A 31 16.66 8.51 -5.81
N ARG A 32 17.89 8.11 -5.43
CA ARG A 32 18.09 6.93 -4.57
C ARG A 32 17.18 7.00 -3.34
N GLY A 33 16.32 5.98 -3.20
CA GLY A 33 15.38 5.89 -2.09
C GLY A 33 14.09 6.70 -2.24
N GLN A 34 13.83 7.32 -3.40
CA GLN A 34 12.51 7.88 -3.72
C GLN A 34 11.62 6.83 -4.38
N GLY A 35 10.31 6.98 -4.21
CA GLY A 35 9.35 6.19 -4.96
C GLY A 35 7.98 6.88 -5.02
N LYS A 36 7.01 6.13 -5.56
CA LYS A 36 5.67 6.64 -5.89
C LYS A 36 4.73 6.49 -4.69
N LEU A 37 4.24 7.61 -4.17
CA LEU A 37 3.13 7.64 -3.21
C LEU A 37 1.85 8.02 -3.91
N LEU A 38 0.78 7.29 -3.66
CA LEU A 38 -0.55 7.61 -4.13
C LEU A 38 -1.47 7.92 -2.95
N ARG A 39 -2.00 9.14 -2.89
CA ARG A 39 -2.92 9.60 -1.83
C ARG A 39 -4.33 9.74 -2.35
N PHE A 40 -5.26 9.03 -1.73
CA PHE A 40 -6.69 9.11 -1.99
C PHE A 40 -7.38 9.99 -0.95
N ALA A 41 -7.94 11.10 -1.40
CA ALA A 41 -8.68 12.04 -0.57
C ALA A 41 -9.94 12.52 -1.32
N PRO A 42 -10.97 13.02 -0.63
CA PRO A 42 -12.17 13.56 -1.30
C PRO A 42 -11.85 14.65 -2.33
N GLU A 43 -10.80 15.44 -2.06
CA GLU A 43 -10.34 16.52 -2.93
C GLU A 43 -9.73 15.98 -4.23
N GLY A 44 -9.19 14.76 -4.21
CA GLY A 44 -8.60 14.13 -5.39
C GLY A 44 -7.67 12.96 -5.09
N LEU A 45 -7.21 12.36 -6.19
CA LEU A 45 -6.13 11.40 -6.26
C LEU A 45 -4.84 12.10 -6.65
N VAL A 46 -3.86 12.08 -5.76
CA VAL A 46 -2.56 12.76 -5.97
C VAL A 46 -1.44 11.72 -5.93
N LEU A 47 -0.58 11.76 -6.95
CA LEU A 47 0.67 11.01 -7.00
C LEU A 47 1.82 11.94 -6.60
N THR A 48 2.58 11.54 -5.59
CA THR A 48 3.76 12.27 -5.11
C THR A 48 5.00 11.40 -5.27
N LEU A 49 6.10 12.00 -5.70
CA LEU A 49 7.43 11.36 -5.69
C LEU A 49 8.20 11.83 -4.46
N ASP A 50 8.37 10.94 -3.47
CA ASP A 50 9.01 11.27 -2.20
C ASP A 50 9.88 10.12 -1.68
N GLN A 51 10.64 10.34 -0.60
CA GLN A 51 11.42 9.31 0.07
C GLN A 51 10.53 8.14 0.47
N PHE A 52 10.92 6.99 -0.01
CA PHE A 52 10.25 5.73 0.20
C PHE A 52 10.73 5.09 1.50
N PRO A 53 9.85 4.34 2.19
CA PRO A 53 10.25 3.51 3.30
C PRO A 53 11.39 2.57 2.92
N SER A 54 12.53 2.65 3.60
CA SER A 54 13.56 1.61 3.47
C SER A 54 13.00 0.31 4.02
N ASN A 55 12.76 -0.69 3.17
CA ASN A 55 12.22 -1.97 3.60
C ASN A 55 12.88 -3.15 2.90
N ARG A 56 12.87 -4.33 3.54
CA ARG A 56 13.56 -5.54 3.05
C ARG A 56 13.06 -6.03 1.69
N VAL A 57 11.83 -5.71 1.32
CA VAL A 57 11.22 -6.09 0.03
C VAL A 57 11.78 -5.21 -1.09
N LEU A 58 12.00 -3.92 -0.84
CA LEU A 58 12.57 -2.97 -1.79
C LEU A 58 14.08 -3.11 -1.93
N HIS A 59 14.76 -3.63 -0.92
CA HIS A 59 16.18 -4.01 -1.05
C HIS A 59 16.38 -5.24 -1.95
N GLN A 60 15.33 -6.04 -2.17
CA GLN A 60 15.37 -7.28 -2.93
C GLN A 60 14.74 -7.18 -4.34
N ASP A 61 14.16 -6.03 -4.69
CA ASP A 61 13.43 -5.83 -5.95
C ASP A 61 13.57 -4.39 -6.45
N ILE A 62 13.07 -4.07 -7.64
CA ILE A 62 13.20 -2.76 -8.27
C ILE A 62 12.19 -1.78 -7.65
N PRO A 63 12.60 -0.75 -6.89
CA PRO A 63 11.68 0.16 -6.18
C PRO A 63 10.70 0.89 -7.11
N ASP A 64 11.10 1.18 -8.35
CA ASP A 64 10.30 1.89 -9.36
C ASP A 64 9.01 1.16 -9.75
N GLN A 65 8.96 -0.15 -9.50
CA GLN A 65 7.81 -0.99 -9.75
C GLN A 65 6.77 -0.93 -8.63
N TYR A 66 7.05 -0.22 -7.53
CA TYR A 66 6.16 -0.13 -6.38
C TYR A 66 5.46 1.23 -6.28
N ILE A 67 4.24 1.19 -5.75
CA ILE A 67 3.48 2.37 -5.32
C ILE A 67 2.97 2.12 -3.91
N LEU A 68 3.17 3.07 -3.01
CA LEU A 68 2.49 3.07 -1.71
C LEU A 68 1.16 3.80 -1.86
N ALA A 69 0.04 3.11 -1.76
CA ALA A 69 -1.28 3.71 -1.76
C ALA A 69 -1.76 4.01 -0.34
N SER A 70 -2.26 5.22 -0.10
CA SER A 70 -2.82 5.67 1.18
C SER A 70 -4.28 6.11 1.00
N PHE A 71 -5.16 5.48 1.77
CA PHE A 71 -6.61 5.76 1.78
C PHE A 71 -7.05 6.41 3.10
N SER A 72 -6.12 6.83 3.96
CA SER A 72 -6.41 7.37 5.31
C SER A 72 -7.43 8.51 5.26
N ALA A 73 -7.25 9.45 4.34
CA ALA A 73 -8.09 10.63 4.14
C ALA A 73 -9.39 10.37 3.35
N LEU A 74 -9.53 9.24 2.66
CA LEU A 74 -10.67 8.98 1.77
C LEU A 74 -11.98 8.88 2.55
N ARG A 75 -12.86 9.87 2.40
CA ARG A 75 -14.25 9.90 2.90
C ARG A 75 -15.14 10.55 1.86
N PHE A 76 -16.36 10.05 1.72
CA PHE A 76 -17.39 10.64 0.86
C PHE A 76 -18.50 11.17 1.77
N LYS A 77 -18.58 12.51 1.94
CA LYS A 77 -19.41 13.16 2.97
C LYS A 77 -20.91 12.81 2.86
N ASP A 78 -21.41 12.64 1.65
CA ASP A 78 -22.84 12.38 1.38
C ASP A 78 -23.15 10.89 1.13
N ASN A 79 -22.20 10.01 1.42
CA ASN A 79 -22.32 8.58 1.12
C ASN A 79 -22.19 7.74 2.38
N PRO A 80 -22.73 6.51 2.39
CA PRO A 80 -22.55 5.62 3.52
C PRO A 80 -21.06 5.31 3.72
N PRO A 81 -20.60 5.00 4.96
CA PRO A 81 -19.22 4.61 5.22
C PRO A 81 -18.73 3.44 4.35
N SER A 82 -19.65 2.57 3.93
CA SER A 82 -19.38 1.47 3.00
C SER A 82 -18.96 1.94 1.61
N ALA A 83 -19.32 3.15 1.17
CA ALA A 83 -18.92 3.66 -0.14
C ALA A 83 -17.40 3.79 -0.27
N ALA A 84 -16.71 4.27 0.78
CA ALA A 84 -15.25 4.33 0.79
C ALA A 84 -14.64 2.92 0.79
N ALA A 85 -15.20 1.97 1.54
CA ALA A 85 -14.74 0.59 1.55
C ALA A 85 -14.92 -0.09 0.19
N ASN A 86 -16.09 0.09 -0.44
CA ASN A 86 -16.41 -0.42 -1.76
C ASN A 86 -15.51 0.20 -2.83
N TYR A 87 -15.23 1.50 -2.74
CA TYR A 87 -14.29 2.19 -3.62
C TYR A 87 -12.88 1.57 -3.51
N ILE A 88 -12.36 1.42 -2.29
CA ILE A 88 -11.05 0.80 -2.06
C ILE A 88 -11.03 -0.62 -2.62
N GLN A 89 -12.07 -1.42 -2.35
CA GLN A 89 -12.17 -2.78 -2.87
C GLN A 89 -12.09 -2.80 -4.40
N ARG A 90 -12.79 -1.89 -5.09
CA ARG A 90 -12.72 -1.81 -6.56
C ARG A 90 -11.34 -1.40 -7.05
N VAL A 91 -10.69 -0.41 -6.42
CA VAL A 91 -9.31 -0.01 -6.73
C VAL A 91 -8.36 -1.18 -6.59
N LEU A 92 -8.43 -1.92 -5.48
CA LEU A 92 -7.50 -3.02 -5.22
C LEU A 92 -7.78 -4.24 -6.12
N THR A 93 -9.03 -4.45 -6.54
CA THR A 93 -9.42 -5.56 -7.42
C THR A 93 -9.05 -5.28 -8.89
N LYS A 94 -9.34 -4.08 -9.38
CA LYS A 94 -9.08 -3.71 -10.78
C LYS A 94 -7.65 -3.19 -11.01
N GLY A 95 -7.00 -2.70 -9.96
CA GLY A 95 -5.72 -2.03 -10.05
C GLY A 95 -5.81 -0.62 -10.62
N LEU A 96 -4.64 -0.03 -10.84
CA LEU A 96 -4.40 1.31 -11.36
C LEU A 96 -3.49 1.21 -12.57
N PHE A 97 -3.73 1.99 -13.62
CA PHE A 97 -2.83 2.12 -14.76
C PHE A 97 -2.16 3.50 -14.73
N LEU A 98 -0.83 3.51 -14.77
CA LEU A 98 -0.03 4.72 -15.00
C LEU A 98 0.80 4.51 -16.26
N ASN A 99 0.65 5.37 -17.26
CA ASN A 99 1.38 5.29 -18.55
C ASN A 99 1.29 3.90 -19.19
N GLY A 100 0.10 3.28 -19.16
CA GLY A 100 -0.15 1.93 -19.67
C GLY A 100 0.37 0.77 -18.79
N GLN A 101 1.16 1.03 -17.74
CA GLN A 101 1.58 0.00 -16.79
C GLN A 101 0.52 -0.21 -15.71
N GLN A 102 0.02 -1.44 -15.56
CA GLN A 102 -0.88 -1.80 -14.48
C GLN A 102 -0.11 -2.01 -13.17
N TYR A 103 -0.62 -1.41 -12.10
CA TYR A 103 -0.22 -1.57 -10.71
C TYR A 103 -1.35 -2.27 -9.97
N ARG A 104 -1.06 -3.43 -9.40
CA ARG A 104 -2.03 -4.32 -8.76
C ARG A 104 -1.72 -4.44 -7.27
N PHE A 105 -2.72 -4.79 -6.48
CA PHE A 105 -2.53 -5.01 -5.05
C PHE A 105 -1.46 -6.08 -4.81
N TYR A 106 -0.45 -5.75 -4.01
CA TYR A 106 0.63 -6.66 -3.69
C TYR A 106 0.52 -7.17 -2.25
N HIS A 107 0.67 -6.28 -1.27
CA HIS A 107 0.43 -6.65 0.13
C HIS A 107 0.35 -5.41 1.05
N HIS A 108 0.05 -5.65 2.33
CA HIS A 108 0.18 -4.69 3.42
C HIS A 108 0.82 -5.34 4.66
N SER A 109 1.42 -4.55 5.54
CA SER A 109 1.73 -4.93 6.92
C SER A 109 0.53 -4.67 7.85
N ASN A 110 0.58 -5.15 9.09
CA ASN A 110 -0.45 -4.83 10.09
C ASN A 110 -0.57 -3.33 10.37
N SER A 111 0.56 -2.62 10.47
CA SER A 111 0.59 -1.16 10.64
C SER A 111 -0.03 -0.45 9.44
N GLN A 112 0.25 -0.91 8.22
CA GLN A 112 -0.36 -0.37 7.00
C GLN A 112 -1.88 -0.63 6.93
N LEU A 113 -2.34 -1.80 7.37
CA LEU A 113 -3.77 -2.08 7.48
C LEU A 113 -4.47 -1.10 8.42
N ARG A 114 -3.87 -0.81 9.59
CA ARG A 114 -4.39 0.18 10.56
C ARG A 114 -4.41 1.59 9.99
N SER A 115 -3.36 2.01 9.27
CA SER A 115 -3.30 3.33 8.62
C SER A 115 -4.07 3.42 7.30
N ARG A 116 -4.71 2.32 6.87
CA ARG A 116 -5.42 2.19 5.57
C ARG A 116 -4.51 2.50 4.39
N SER A 117 -3.32 1.90 4.40
CA SER A 117 -2.35 1.95 3.31
C SER A 117 -1.97 0.54 2.84
N CYS A 118 -1.45 0.44 1.61
CA CYS A 118 -0.98 -0.82 1.06
C CYS A 118 0.02 -0.62 -0.09
N TRP A 119 0.78 -1.66 -0.38
CA TRP A 119 1.67 -1.73 -1.52
C TRP A 119 0.94 -2.19 -2.77
N LEU A 120 1.09 -1.43 -3.84
CA LEU A 120 0.80 -1.86 -5.20
C LEU A 120 2.12 -2.14 -5.92
N ARG A 121 2.11 -3.09 -6.84
CA ARG A 121 3.28 -3.43 -7.66
C ARG A 121 2.90 -3.54 -9.13
N ALA A 122 3.77 -3.08 -10.02
CA ALA A 122 3.65 -3.26 -11.44
C ALA A 122 3.65 -4.77 -11.77
N ALA A 123 2.61 -5.25 -12.44
CA ALA A 123 2.50 -6.63 -12.89
C ALA A 123 1.44 -6.75 -13.98
N ASN A 124 1.61 -7.75 -14.85
CA ASN A 124 0.63 -8.03 -15.90
C ASN A 124 -0.45 -9.01 -15.41
N THR A 125 -0.13 -9.83 -14.41
CA THR A 125 -1.01 -10.91 -13.89
C THR A 125 -0.86 -11.06 -12.38
N ASP A 126 -1.87 -11.60 -11.71
CA ASP A 126 -1.82 -11.87 -10.27
C ASP A 126 -0.87 -13.05 -9.97
N GLU A 127 -0.77 -14.03 -10.87
CA GLU A 127 0.13 -15.17 -10.77
C GLU A 127 1.60 -14.73 -10.74
N GLU A 128 1.94 -13.63 -11.43
CA GLU A 128 3.27 -13.03 -11.40
C GLU A 128 3.59 -12.47 -10.00
N LEU A 129 2.61 -11.88 -9.32
CA LEU A 129 2.75 -11.36 -7.96
C LEU A 129 2.86 -12.51 -6.95
N ASP A 130 2.00 -13.52 -7.08
CA ASP A 130 2.02 -14.70 -6.21
C ASP A 130 3.37 -15.42 -6.26
N ARG A 131 3.89 -15.69 -7.46
CA ARG A 131 5.21 -16.32 -7.63
C ARG A 131 6.34 -15.50 -7.01
N ARG A 132 6.24 -14.16 -7.01
CA ARG A 132 7.24 -13.31 -6.34
C ARG A 132 7.15 -13.42 -4.83
N ILE A 133 5.94 -13.40 -4.28
CA ILE A 133 5.73 -13.58 -2.84
C ILE A 133 6.26 -14.94 -2.39
N GLU A 134 5.98 -16.01 -3.15
CA GLU A 134 6.47 -17.36 -2.85
C GLU A 134 7.99 -17.47 -2.85
N LYS A 135 8.69 -16.69 -3.70
CA LYS A 135 10.16 -16.61 -3.67
C LYS A 135 10.70 -15.90 -2.43
N LEU A 136 9.96 -14.92 -1.89
CA LEU A 136 10.36 -14.16 -0.72
C LEU A 136 10.00 -14.88 0.59
N CYS A 137 8.93 -15.67 0.58
CA CYS A 137 8.49 -16.46 1.72
C CYS A 137 7.75 -17.70 1.24
N ASP A 138 8.23 -18.89 1.65
CA ASP A 138 7.54 -20.15 1.38
C ASP A 138 6.21 -20.19 2.16
N VAL A 139 5.15 -19.79 1.47
CA VAL A 139 3.76 -19.83 1.94
C VAL A 139 2.95 -20.91 1.23
N SER A 140 3.59 -21.74 0.40
CA SER A 140 2.95 -22.78 -0.43
C SER A 140 2.16 -23.79 0.40
N LYS A 141 2.58 -24.02 1.66
CA LYS A 141 1.96 -24.97 2.60
C LYS A 141 0.88 -24.34 3.49
N ILE A 142 0.64 -23.03 3.37
CA ILE A 142 -0.33 -22.31 4.21
C ILE A 142 -1.66 -22.17 3.46
N ASN A 143 -2.58 -23.10 3.70
CA ASN A 143 -3.90 -23.10 3.05
C ASN A 143 -4.86 -22.02 3.57
N ASN A 144 -4.62 -21.50 4.77
CA ASN A 144 -5.47 -20.47 5.36
C ASN A 144 -5.03 -19.08 4.89
N ILE A 145 -5.92 -18.38 4.17
CA ILE A 145 -5.67 -17.05 3.59
C ILE A 145 -5.23 -16.03 4.65
N ALA A 146 -5.87 -16.00 5.82
CA ALA A 146 -5.53 -15.06 6.88
C ALA A 146 -4.14 -15.34 7.47
N LYS A 147 -3.80 -16.61 7.69
CA LYS A 147 -2.45 -17.01 8.14
C LYS A 147 -1.39 -16.67 7.10
N ARG A 148 -1.68 -16.92 5.82
CA ARG A 148 -0.81 -16.59 4.68
C ARG A 148 -0.56 -15.08 4.60
N ALA A 149 -1.62 -14.28 4.61
CA ALA A 149 -1.52 -12.82 4.62
C ALA A 149 -0.72 -12.30 5.83
N LYS A 150 -0.95 -12.83 7.04
CA LYS A 150 -0.17 -12.47 8.23
C LYS A 150 1.32 -12.76 8.04
N ARG A 151 1.67 -13.92 7.47
CA ARG A 151 3.07 -14.31 7.22
C ARG A 151 3.74 -13.41 6.19
N ILE A 152 3.05 -13.12 5.08
CA ILE A 152 3.56 -12.22 4.04
C ILE A 152 3.70 -10.80 4.59
N GLY A 153 2.74 -10.32 5.39
CA GLY A 153 2.77 -9.01 6.02
C GLY A 153 4.00 -8.76 6.90
N LEU A 154 4.62 -9.81 7.45
CA LEU A 154 5.90 -9.70 8.18
C LEU A 154 7.08 -9.32 7.28
N LEU A 155 7.02 -9.60 5.97
CA LEU A 155 8.03 -9.10 5.03
C LEU A 155 7.97 -7.57 4.92
N PHE A 156 6.77 -7.01 5.09
CA PHE A 156 6.47 -5.59 4.97
C PHE A 156 6.48 -4.85 6.31
N SER A 157 6.62 -5.54 7.46
CA SER A 157 6.70 -4.87 8.76
C SER A 157 7.99 -4.08 8.95
N GLY A 158 9.08 -4.47 8.28
CA GLY A 158 10.30 -3.66 8.21
C GLY A 158 10.15 -2.36 7.40
N ALA A 159 8.97 -2.12 6.79
CA ALA A 159 8.62 -0.91 6.04
C ALA A 159 7.86 0.12 6.88
N GLU A 160 7.93 0.03 8.21
CA GLU A 160 7.41 1.04 9.12
C GLU A 160 8.22 2.34 8.95
N ILE A 161 7.86 3.11 7.92
CA ILE A 161 8.02 4.55 7.98
C ILE A 161 6.65 5.11 8.34
N ASP A 162 6.67 5.73 9.51
CA ASP A 162 5.74 6.73 9.93
C ASP A 162 5.64 7.75 8.79
N TRP A 163 4.57 7.65 8.01
CA TRP A 163 4.20 8.73 7.12
C TRP A 163 4.10 9.95 8.03
N ASN A 164 4.99 10.92 7.87
CA ASN A 164 4.85 12.22 8.49
C ASN A 164 3.68 12.95 7.78
N LEU A 165 2.50 12.34 7.88
CA LEU A 165 1.21 12.96 7.70
C LEU A 165 1.19 14.04 8.77
N ASP A 166 1.06 15.28 8.32
CA ASP A 166 0.90 16.47 9.13
C ASP A 166 0.22 16.14 10.50
N PRO A 167 0.86 16.46 11.64
CA PRO A 167 0.41 16.06 12.99
C PRO A 167 -0.99 16.59 13.35
N THR A 168 -1.58 17.44 12.52
CA THR A 168 -2.97 17.89 12.65
C THR A 168 -4.02 16.82 12.30
N HIS A 169 -3.65 15.72 11.64
CA HIS A 169 -4.58 14.66 11.21
C HIS A 169 -4.33 13.28 11.83
N THR A 170 -3.33 13.13 12.68
CA THR A 170 -3.02 11.90 13.39
C THR A 170 -3.64 11.94 14.78
N LYS A 171 -4.75 11.22 14.98
CA LYS A 171 -5.15 10.80 16.33
C LYS A 171 -4.32 9.57 16.67
N ASP A 172 -3.44 9.71 17.67
CA ASP A 172 -2.87 8.56 18.37
C ASP A 172 -4.01 7.68 18.86
N ILE A 173 -4.06 6.46 18.37
CA ILE A 173 -4.92 5.42 18.91
C ILE A 173 -4.04 4.67 19.92
N PRO A 174 -4.36 4.69 21.22
CA PRO A 174 -3.61 3.90 22.20
C PRO A 174 -3.69 2.41 21.82
N ASP A 175 -2.60 1.69 22.05
CA ASP A 175 -2.53 0.26 21.79
C ASP A 175 -3.69 -0.47 22.47
N ILE A 176 -4.53 -1.10 21.65
CA ILE A 176 -5.53 -2.08 22.10
C ILE A 176 -4.79 -3.36 22.47
N SER A 177 -4.47 -3.50 23.76
CA SER A 177 -4.15 -4.79 24.37
C SER A 177 -5.42 -5.63 24.44
N LEU A 178 -5.67 -6.42 23.39
CA LEU A 178 -6.63 -7.51 23.46
C LEU A 178 -5.95 -8.68 24.18
N GLY A 179 -6.55 -9.10 25.28
CA GLY A 179 -5.94 -9.92 26.33
C GLY A 179 -5.32 -11.24 25.90
N GLU A 180 -4.27 -11.58 26.64
CA GLU A 180 -3.83 -12.91 27.05
C GLU A 180 -4.02 -14.05 26.05
N GLU A 181 -3.10 -14.17 25.09
CA GLU A 181 -2.68 -15.51 24.66
C GLU A 181 -1.15 -15.57 24.63
N LEU A 182 -0.61 -16.17 25.69
CA LEU A 182 0.79 -16.46 25.90
C LEU A 182 1.19 -17.60 24.94
N PHE A 183 1.89 -17.28 23.85
CA PHE A 183 2.70 -18.27 23.14
C PHE A 183 4.17 -17.91 23.32
N SER A 184 4.64 -18.10 24.55
CA SER A 184 6.05 -18.41 24.77
C SER A 184 6.24 -19.86 24.37
N ASP A 185 7.02 -20.12 23.32
CA ASP A 185 7.97 -21.23 23.26
C ASP A 185 8.84 -21.07 22.02
N GLY A 186 10.06 -20.60 22.26
CA GLY A 186 11.02 -20.28 21.21
C GLY A 186 12.37 -19.84 21.75
N GLU A 187 12.85 -20.45 22.84
CA GLU A 187 14.26 -20.39 23.24
C GLU A 187 14.77 -21.83 23.34
N THR A 188 15.40 -22.31 22.27
CA THR A 188 16.36 -23.42 22.35
C THR A 188 17.72 -22.78 22.54
N ILE A 189 18.22 -22.81 23.78
CA ILE A 189 19.61 -22.49 24.10
C ILE A 189 20.36 -23.81 24.15
N SER A 190 21.59 -23.78 23.62
CA SER A 190 22.51 -24.88 23.37
C SER A 190 22.94 -25.65 24.62
#